data_AF-A0A936X0R8-F1
#
_entry.id   AF-A0A936X0R8-F1
#
_cell.length_a   1.000
_cell.length_b   1.000
_cell.length_c   1.000
_cell.angle_alpha   90.00
_cell.angle_beta   90.00
_cell.angle_gamma   90.00
#
_symmetry.space_group_name_H-M   'P 1'
#
loop_
_entity.id
_entity.type
_entity.pdbx_description
1 polymer ?
#
loop_
_entity_poly.entity_id
_entity_poly.type
_entity_poly.pdbx_seq_one_letter_code
_entity_poly.pdbx_strand_id
1 'polypeptide(L)'
;MYNSFTIAFKYLQYWFRSSNGKGHGVHSPFVFDFITSVLNDKGHYYAYEKVEYLRAQLGADTTTIEVEDMGAGSNHTKSSSRSIASIAKRAAKPPKYGQLLFRMANHYQPKNILSFRCRIGKMVTIEGSPAIAEKAQANFRQLGM
;
A
#
# COMPACT_ATOMS: atom_id res chain seq x y z
N MET A 1 21.42 -16.52 -3.75
CA MET A 1 20.03 -16.20 -4.15
C MET A 1 19.41 -17.43 -4.80
N TYR A 2 18.13 -17.74 -4.54
CA TYR A 2 17.44 -18.87 -5.20
C TYR A 2 17.20 -18.57 -6.68
N ASN A 3 17.34 -19.58 -7.54
CA ASN A 3 16.94 -19.49 -8.95
C ASN A 3 15.41 -19.45 -9.09
N SER A 4 14.89 -18.85 -10.16
CA SER A 4 13.45 -18.74 -10.47
C SER A 4 12.71 -20.07 -10.39
N PHE A 5 13.32 -21.16 -10.86
CA PHE A 5 12.75 -22.52 -10.74
C PHE A 5 12.58 -22.95 -9.29
N THR A 6 13.57 -22.70 -8.44
CA THR A 6 13.49 -23.03 -7.01
C THR A 6 12.43 -22.20 -6.31
N ILE A 7 12.26 -20.94 -6.69
CA ILE A 7 11.19 -20.06 -6.16
C ILE A 7 9.82 -20.60 -6.58
N ALA A 8 9.65 -20.95 -7.86
CA ALA A 8 8.40 -21.52 -8.37
C ALA A 8 8.03 -22.83 -7.66
N PHE A 9 8.99 -23.74 -7.49
CA PHE A 9 8.78 -24.99 -6.76
C PHE A 9 8.40 -24.75 -5.29
N LYS A 10 9.10 -23.84 -4.60
CA LYS A 10 8.77 -23.47 -3.21
C LYS A 10 7.39 -22.84 -3.10
N TYR A 11 6.99 -22.03 -4.07
CA TYR A 11 5.66 -21.42 -4.11
C TYR A 11 4.57 -22.47 -4.29
N LEU A 12 4.75 -23.42 -5.21
CA LEU A 12 3.81 -24.54 -5.39
C LEU A 12 3.73 -25.39 -4.12
N GLN A 13 4.87 -25.74 -3.53
CA GLN A 13 4.91 -26.48 -2.28
C GLN A 13 4.17 -25.74 -1.16
N TYR A 14 4.37 -24.42 -1.03
CA TYR A 14 3.63 -23.60 -0.08
C TYR A 14 2.13 -23.61 -0.38
N TRP A 15 1.74 -23.45 -1.64
CA TRP A 15 0.33 -23.44 -2.05
C TRP A 15 -0.39 -24.73 -1.65
N PHE A 16 0.23 -25.89 -1.88
CA PHE A 16 -0.33 -27.18 -1.49
C PHE A 16 -0.24 -27.49 0.00
N ARG A 17 0.81 -27.03 0.70
CA ARG A 17 1.03 -27.35 2.12
C ARG A 17 0.48 -26.30 3.08
N SER A 18 0.03 -25.15 2.59
CA SER A 18 -0.49 -24.08 3.44
C SER A 18 -1.71 -24.59 4.22
N SER A 19 -1.55 -24.75 5.53
CA SER A 19 -2.65 -25.07 6.44
C SER A 19 -3.38 -23.80 6.83
N ASN A 20 -4.60 -23.94 7.35
CA ASN A 20 -5.34 -22.87 8.04
C ASN A 20 -5.74 -21.68 7.15
N GLY A 21 -5.65 -21.77 5.83
CA GLY A 21 -6.06 -20.68 4.92
C GLY A 21 -7.54 -20.29 5.02
N LYS A 22 -8.39 -21.19 5.53
CA LYS A 22 -9.80 -20.95 5.86
C LYS A 22 -10.06 -20.73 7.36
N GLY A 23 -9.01 -20.60 8.16
CA GLY A 23 -9.08 -20.44 9.63
C GLY A 23 -9.15 -21.75 10.42
N HIS A 24 -9.39 -22.91 9.79
CA HIS A 24 -9.36 -24.20 10.49
C HIS A 24 -8.03 -24.41 11.22
N GLY A 25 -8.05 -24.86 12.48
CA GLY A 25 -6.83 -25.09 13.27
C GLY A 25 -6.17 -23.83 13.85
N VAL A 26 -6.79 -22.65 13.69
CA VAL A 26 -6.32 -21.41 14.32
C VAL A 26 -6.99 -21.23 15.67
N HIS A 27 -6.22 -21.33 16.76
CA HIS A 27 -6.74 -21.20 18.12
C HIS A 27 -6.88 -19.75 18.58
N SER A 28 -6.18 -18.80 17.97
CA SER A 28 -6.32 -17.38 18.30
C SER A 28 -7.61 -16.83 17.68
N PRO A 29 -8.58 -16.36 18.48
CA PRO A 29 -9.82 -15.78 17.95
C PRO A 29 -9.56 -14.58 17.03
N PHE A 30 -8.56 -13.76 17.37
CA PHE A 30 -8.15 -12.61 16.58
C PHE A 30 -7.64 -13.03 15.18
N VAL A 31 -6.75 -14.02 15.11
CA VAL A 31 -6.20 -14.47 13.83
C VAL A 31 -7.25 -15.20 12.99
N PHE A 32 -8.15 -15.95 13.64
CA PHE A 32 -9.27 -16.60 12.97
C PHE A 32 -10.22 -15.57 12.32
N ASP A 33 -10.60 -14.54 13.08
CA ASP A 33 -11.42 -13.44 12.58
C ASP A 33 -10.72 -12.68 11.45
N PHE A 34 -9.43 -12.37 11.58
CA PHE A 34 -8.65 -11.76 10.50
C PHE A 34 -8.72 -12.60 9.21
N ILE A 35 -8.52 -13.92 9.30
CA ILE A 35 -8.52 -14.78 8.12
C ILE A 35 -9.90 -14.82 7.47
N THR A 36 -10.95 -14.97 8.27
CA THR A 36 -12.31 -15.21 7.79
C THR A 36 -13.01 -13.92 7.33
N SER A 37 -12.86 -12.84 8.07
CA SER A 37 -13.57 -11.57 7.86
C SER A 37 -12.78 -10.55 7.04
N VAL A 38 -11.45 -10.63 6.99
CA VAL A 38 -10.60 -9.62 6.32
C VAL A 38 -9.80 -10.20 5.17
N LEU A 39 -9.04 -11.28 5.39
CA LEU A 39 -8.15 -11.85 4.39
C LEU A 39 -8.94 -12.51 3.25
N ASN A 40 -9.93 -13.33 3.61
CA ASN A 40 -10.76 -14.08 2.67
C ASN A 40 -11.98 -13.33 2.16
N ASP A 41 -12.22 -12.11 2.65
CA ASP A 41 -13.28 -11.26 2.14
C ASP A 41 -13.02 -10.89 0.66
N LYS A 42 -14.03 -11.19 -0.17
CA LYS A 42 -14.06 -10.93 -1.61
C LYS A 42 -14.99 -9.77 -1.98
N GLY A 43 -15.49 -9.05 -0.98
CA GLY A 43 -16.35 -7.89 -1.14
C GLY A 43 -15.69 -6.81 -1.98
N HIS A 44 -16.52 -6.17 -2.81
CA HIS A 44 -16.14 -4.99 -3.56
C HIS A 44 -16.63 -3.74 -2.83
N TYR A 45 -15.71 -2.84 -2.48
CA TYR A 45 -16.02 -1.66 -1.68
C TYR A 45 -15.92 -0.39 -2.53
N TYR A 46 -16.77 0.58 -2.22
CA TYR A 46 -16.86 1.87 -2.91
C TYR A 46 -15.51 2.62 -3.04
N ALA A 47 -14.59 2.39 -2.11
CA ALA A 47 -13.28 3.04 -2.09
C ALA A 47 -12.33 2.50 -3.18
N TYR A 48 -12.55 1.28 -3.68
CA TYR A 48 -11.64 0.63 -4.61
C TYR A 48 -11.57 1.40 -5.93
N GLU A 49 -12.72 1.69 -6.53
CA GLU A 49 -12.78 2.40 -7.81
C GLU A 49 -12.20 3.82 -7.72
N LYS A 50 -12.49 4.54 -6.63
CA LYS A 50 -11.97 5.90 -6.41
C LYS A 50 -10.43 5.92 -6.37
N VAL A 51 -9.83 4.96 -5.65
CA VAL A 51 -8.37 4.87 -5.51
C VAL A 51 -7.70 4.41 -6.80
N GLU A 52 -8.30 3.45 -7.52
CA GLU A 52 -7.76 2.98 -8.79
C GLU A 52 -7.89 4.04 -9.90
N TYR A 53 -8.96 4.83 -9.90
CA TYR A 53 -9.11 5.99 -10.78
C TYR A 53 -7.99 7.02 -10.54
N LEU A 54 -7.74 7.38 -9.28
CA LEU A 54 -6.63 8.27 -8.93
C LEU A 54 -5.28 7.67 -9.34
N ARG A 55 -5.07 6.35 -9.16
CA ARG A 55 -3.85 5.68 -9.60
C ARG A 55 -3.65 5.80 -11.11
N ALA A 56 -4.72 5.64 -11.90
CA ALA A 56 -4.65 5.81 -13.35
C ALA A 56 -4.31 7.25 -13.74
N GLN A 57 -4.93 8.25 -13.09
CA GLN A 57 -4.60 9.66 -13.30
C GLN A 57 -3.13 9.97 -12.99
N LEU A 58 -2.65 9.55 -11.82
CA LEU A 58 -1.25 9.75 -11.43
C LEU A 58 -0.28 9.00 -12.36
N GLY A 59 -0.68 7.85 -12.90
CA GLY A 59 0.09 7.08 -13.86
C GLY A 59 0.21 7.73 -15.25
N ALA A 60 -0.75 8.60 -15.60
CA ALA A 60 -0.74 9.38 -16.84
C ALA A 60 -0.11 10.78 -16.66
N ASP A 61 0.06 11.23 -15.42
CA ASP A 61 0.61 12.56 -15.09
C ASP A 61 2.13 12.62 -15.36
N THR A 62 2.50 13.23 -16.49
CA THR A 62 3.90 13.42 -16.91
C THR A 62 4.56 14.65 -16.31
N THR A 63 3.85 15.42 -15.47
CA THR A 63 4.40 16.59 -14.79
C THR A 63 5.61 16.17 -13.96
N THR A 64 6.70 16.91 -14.10
CA THR A 64 7.94 16.67 -13.35
C THR A 64 7.99 17.57 -12.13
N ILE A 65 8.35 16.99 -11.00
CA ILE A 65 8.58 17.74 -9.75
C ILE A 65 10.01 17.51 -9.28
N GLU A 66 10.57 18.55 -8.66
CA GLU A 66 11.86 18.45 -7.98
C GLU A 66 11.68 17.66 -6.68
N VAL A 67 12.36 16.52 -6.59
CA VAL A 67 12.31 15.64 -5.41
C VAL A 67 13.64 15.73 -4.68
N GLU A 68 13.61 16.38 -3.52
CA GLU A 68 14.65 16.29 -2.49
C GLU A 68 14.49 14.97 -1.74
N ASP A 69 15.46 14.05 -1.86
CA ASP A 69 15.44 12.76 -1.17
C ASP A 69 16.25 12.86 0.13
N MET A 70 15.55 13.00 1.26
CA MET A 70 16.14 13.06 2.61
C MET A 70 16.40 11.66 3.21
N GLY A 71 16.33 10.59 2.42
CA GLY A 71 16.54 9.20 2.84
C GLY A 71 18.01 8.78 2.97
N ALA A 72 18.23 7.52 3.36
CA ALA A 72 19.56 6.94 3.62
C ALA A 72 20.48 6.74 2.38
N GLY A 73 20.17 7.39 1.25
CA GLY A 73 21.03 7.46 0.07
C GLY A 73 20.96 6.25 -0.86
N SER A 74 20.33 6.44 -2.04
CA SER A 74 20.72 5.71 -3.25
C SER A 74 21.52 6.66 -4.13
N ASN A 75 22.80 6.35 -4.32
CA ASN A 75 23.78 6.97 -5.22
C ASN A 75 23.28 8.09 -6.17
N HIS A 76 23.85 9.29 -5.97
CA HIS A 76 24.06 10.38 -6.93
C HIS A 76 22.83 11.03 -7.63
N THR A 77 22.12 11.93 -6.95
CA THR A 77 21.80 13.31 -7.44
C THR A 77 21.15 14.12 -6.31
N LYS A 78 21.66 15.31 -5.98
CA LYS A 78 21.14 16.17 -4.87
C LYS A 78 19.73 16.74 -5.13
N SER A 79 19.31 16.78 -6.38
CA SER A 79 17.95 16.98 -6.82
C SER A 79 17.74 16.08 -8.04
N SER A 80 16.73 15.23 -7.99
CA SER A 80 16.33 14.48 -9.18
C SER A 80 14.92 14.91 -9.53
N SER A 81 14.80 15.60 -10.66
CA SER A 81 13.53 15.85 -11.31
C SER A 81 12.90 14.50 -11.65
N ARG A 82 11.72 14.21 -11.10
CA ARG A 82 11.00 12.94 -11.33
C ARG A 82 9.57 13.23 -11.75
N SER A 83 9.07 12.50 -12.75
CA SER A 83 7.66 12.61 -13.14
C SER A 83 6.74 12.03 -12.08
N ILE A 84 5.55 12.61 -11.91
CA ILE A 84 4.53 12.12 -11.00
C ILE A 84 4.18 10.65 -11.30
N ALA A 85 4.05 10.28 -12.57
CA ALA A 85 3.87 8.89 -12.99
C ALA A 85 4.97 7.95 -12.48
N SER A 86 6.24 8.36 -12.57
CA SER A 86 7.37 7.54 -12.09
C SER A 86 7.35 7.37 -10.56
N ILE A 87 6.96 8.42 -9.83
CA ILE A 87 6.83 8.41 -8.38
C ILE A 87 5.66 7.52 -7.98
N ALA A 88 4.49 7.71 -8.58
CA ALA A 88 3.29 6.94 -8.31
C ALA A 88 3.51 5.44 -8.58
N LYS A 89 4.15 5.08 -9.70
CA LYS A 89 4.46 3.68 -10.03
C LYS A 89 5.35 3.00 -9.00
N ARG A 90 6.28 3.73 -8.39
CA ARG A 90 7.20 3.20 -7.36
C ARG A 90 6.58 3.21 -5.96
N ALA A 91 5.78 4.23 -5.64
CA ALA A 91 5.20 4.42 -4.32
C ALA A 91 3.90 3.60 -4.11
N ALA A 92 3.05 3.50 -5.14
CA ALA A 92 1.76 2.85 -5.04
C ALA A 92 1.91 1.35 -4.80
N LYS A 93 1.15 0.83 -3.83
CA LYS A 93 1.04 -0.62 -3.64
C LYS A 93 0.16 -1.23 -4.73
N PRO A 94 0.45 -2.48 -5.13
CA PRO A 94 -0.47 -3.25 -5.97
C PRO A 94 -1.90 -3.25 -5.42
N PRO A 95 -2.94 -3.30 -6.28
CA PRO A 95 -4.34 -3.20 -5.86
C PRO A 95 -4.70 -4.16 -4.72
N LYS A 96 -4.25 -5.43 -4.82
CA LYS A 96 -4.52 -6.47 -3.81
C LYS A 96 -4.12 -6.07 -2.39
N TYR A 97 -3.01 -5.35 -2.23
CA TYR A 97 -2.52 -4.94 -0.91
C TYR A 97 -3.19 -3.66 -0.44
N GLY A 98 -3.49 -2.73 -1.35
CA GLY A 98 -4.29 -1.54 -1.01
C GLY A 98 -5.69 -1.93 -0.53
N GLN A 99 -6.35 -2.86 -1.23
CA GLN A 99 -7.65 -3.41 -0.84
C GLN A 99 -7.58 -4.17 0.49
N LEU A 100 -6.53 -4.97 0.73
CA LEU A 100 -6.36 -5.65 2.02
C LEU A 100 -6.20 -4.64 3.18
N LEU A 101 -5.37 -3.61 3.01
CA LEU A 101 -5.20 -2.56 4.02
C LEU A 101 -6.51 -1.82 4.29
N PHE A 102 -7.30 -1.54 3.24
CA PHE A 102 -8.65 -0.98 3.39
C PHE A 102 -9.54 -1.90 4.22
N ARG A 103 -9.60 -3.20 3.90
CA ARG A 103 -10.43 -4.15 4.67
C ARG A 103 -10.01 -4.24 6.12
N MET A 104 -8.70 -4.22 6.40
CA MET A 104 -8.19 -4.17 7.78
C MET A 104 -8.66 -2.92 8.52
N ALA A 105 -8.52 -1.74 7.91
CA ALA A 105 -8.95 -0.48 8.52
C ALA A 105 -10.48 -0.43 8.71
N ASN A 106 -11.23 -0.92 7.72
CA ASN A 106 -12.69 -0.96 7.75
C ASN A 106 -13.23 -1.95 8.80
N HIS A 107 -12.56 -3.09 9.00
CA HIS A 107 -12.98 -4.09 9.95
C HIS A 107 -12.62 -3.73 11.40
N TYR A 108 -11.37 -3.33 11.64
CA TYR A 108 -10.89 -3.05 13.00
C TYR A 108 -11.16 -1.64 13.50
N GLN A 109 -11.54 -0.71 12.61
CA GLN A 109 -11.84 0.69 12.92
C GLN A 109 -10.82 1.30 13.91
N PRO A 110 -9.51 1.19 13.64
CA PRO A 110 -8.50 1.64 14.58
C PRO A 110 -8.63 3.15 14.80
N LYS A 111 -8.62 3.58 16.07
CA LYS A 111 -8.69 5.01 16.42
C LYS A 111 -7.51 5.82 15.85
N ASN A 112 -6.37 5.17 15.65
CA ASN A 112 -5.15 5.79 15.16
C ASN A 112 -4.47 4.90 14.12
N ILE A 113 -4.14 5.46 12.95
CA ILE A 113 -3.37 4.78 11.90
C ILE A 113 -2.08 5.56 11.68
N LEU A 114 -0.95 4.88 11.85
CA LEU A 114 0.38 5.42 11.57
C LEU A 114 0.92 4.80 10.28
N SER A 115 1.09 5.62 9.25
CA SER A 115 1.98 5.29 8.12
C SER A 115 3.41 5.65 8.53
N PHE A 116 4.47 4.94 8.08
CA PHE A 116 5.88 5.13 8.54
C PHE A 116 6.57 6.36 7.95
N ARG A 117 5.79 7.40 8.11
CA ARG A 117 5.89 8.75 7.70
C ARG A 117 4.90 9.46 8.69
N CYS A 118 5.38 9.77 9.91
CA CYS A 118 4.77 10.16 11.22
C CYS A 118 4.43 11.68 11.50
N ARG A 119 3.37 12.11 12.23
CA ARG A 119 3.11 11.92 13.68
C ARG A 119 1.65 12.23 14.10
N ILE A 120 1.05 11.25 14.79
CA ILE A 120 -0.01 11.22 15.85
C ILE A 120 -1.42 11.80 15.56
N GLY A 121 -2.42 10.88 15.52
CA GLY A 121 -3.88 11.15 15.58
C GLY A 121 -4.51 11.58 14.26
N LYS A 122 -5.70 11.06 13.90
CA LYS A 122 -6.19 11.02 12.49
C LYS A 122 -5.16 10.32 11.58
N MET A 123 -5.49 9.99 10.33
CA MET A 123 -4.49 9.40 9.43
C MET A 123 -3.37 10.42 9.20
N VAL A 124 -2.15 10.13 9.67
CA VAL A 124 -1.00 11.01 9.46
C VAL A 124 -0.01 10.38 8.51
N THR A 125 0.40 11.16 7.51
CA THR A 125 1.42 10.85 6.51
C THR A 125 2.53 11.92 6.55
N ILE A 126 3.79 11.54 6.70
CA ILE A 126 4.99 12.30 6.30
C ILE A 126 5.16 12.03 4.81
N GLU A 127 5.86 12.91 4.14
CA GLU A 127 6.50 12.61 2.88
C GLU A 127 7.97 13.01 3.01
N GLY A 128 8.87 12.27 2.35
CA GLY A 128 10.31 12.55 2.42
C GLY A 128 10.73 13.82 1.68
N SER A 129 9.79 14.41 0.93
CA SER A 129 9.95 15.60 0.10
C SER A 129 8.72 16.50 0.25
N PRO A 130 8.88 17.83 0.43
CA PRO A 130 7.77 18.78 0.48
C PRO A 130 6.86 18.73 -0.75
N ALA A 131 7.44 18.59 -1.96
CA ALA A 131 6.67 18.52 -3.20
C ALA A 131 5.76 17.28 -3.26
N ILE A 132 6.24 16.14 -2.73
CA ILE A 132 5.44 14.92 -2.62
C ILE A 132 4.35 15.08 -1.56
N ALA A 133 4.65 15.77 -0.44
CA ALA A 133 3.68 16.07 0.62
C ALA A 133 2.49 16.87 0.08
N GLU A 134 2.78 17.92 -0.69
CA GLU A 134 1.75 18.78 -1.30
C GLU A 134 0.88 18.00 -2.27
N LYS A 135 1.47 17.22 -3.17
CA LYS A 135 0.71 16.38 -4.11
C LYS A 135 -0.11 15.31 -3.38
N ALA A 136 0.42 14.70 -2.33
CA ALA A 136 -0.32 13.75 -1.50
C ALA A 136 -1.53 14.42 -0.83
N GLN A 137 -1.38 15.63 -0.29
CA GLN A 137 -2.48 16.39 0.29
C GLN A 137 -3.55 16.72 -0.75
N ALA A 138 -3.15 17.13 -1.96
CA ALA A 138 -4.09 17.37 -3.06
C ALA A 138 -4.90 16.12 -3.42
N ASN A 139 -4.25 14.95 -3.44
CA ASN A 139 -4.92 13.66 -3.67
C ASN A 139 -5.94 13.33 -2.57
N PHE A 140 -5.61 13.58 -1.30
CA PHE A 140 -6.55 13.39 -0.19
C PHE A 140 -7.79 14.29 -0.34
N ARG A 141 -7.59 15.57 -0.65
CA ARG A 141 -8.69 16.52 -0.90
C ARG A 141 -9.58 16.07 -2.07
N GLN A 142 -8.98 15.60 -3.17
CA GLN A 142 -9.72 15.07 -4.32
C GLN A 142 -10.60 13.88 -3.95
N LEU A 143 -10.14 13.03 -3.03
CA LEU A 143 -10.89 11.87 -2.55
C LEU A 143 -11.91 12.21 -1.45
N GLY A 144 -12.02 13.48 -1.05
CA GLY A 144 -12.93 13.94 0.01
C GLY A 144 -12.48 13.54 1.42
N MET A 145 -11.17 13.44 1.64
CA MET A 145 -10.54 13.10 2.91
C MET A 145 -9.90 14.30 3.59
#